data_AF-A0A538KU25-F1
#
_entry.id   AF-A0A538KU25-F1
#
_cell.length_a   1.000
_cell.length_b   1.000
_cell.length_c   1.000
_cell.angle_alpha   90.00
_cell.angle_beta   90.00
_cell.angle_gamma   90.00
#
_symmetry.space_group_name_H-M   'P 1'
#
loop_
_entity.id
_entity.type
_entity.pdbx_description
1 polymer ?
#
loop_
_entity_poly.entity_id
_entity_poly.type
_entity_poly.pdbx_seq_one_letter_code
_entity_poly.pdbx_strand_id
1 'polypeptide(L)'
;MRRAATATAAVLILVAAPAARAAEVTVVATGGRAVVRDDPALPATTDLAAAGVRAPRTCATALAASTGPTVLGTLARLERAGALSTADHDRYEADYRHARVMRDRLSGLRKRELSGVIAALQRLAARRALTAARVPVVFLQLERNTEYWPSQPVPRAPQPKVRPCAGKAGLGGARVMFGDDPVVFQWYPGQGLQIQQLATFGRANALANACRPDAGPQSIPCDQAKLRAALDGIRTLAVTRSGFTAWEEYFAFGGGRPPWISGLAQATAMQALTRGSQVLGDPSYLQLAGRALGAFTHRAPVGVRASAPAGPHYLLYSFDSHLRVFNAFFGALDGIFDYAQAAGDERARGVFAAGESEARREVALADTGAWSRYSLRGAESDLGYHKLLRDFLGGLCARTGRGAYCAAAERFTGYLHQRARLAWQGITRPRARRWTAVHLELSKVSCVTLTAQRRGGTVATVVRVFPRGRWKLAWRPPRAGRYTIALDAQDLAGHHTRMARTVTVR
;
A
#
# COMPACT_ATOMS: atom_id res chain seq x y z
N MET A 1 -19.68 -27.52 52.94
CA MET A 1 -19.09 -26.30 52.37
C MET A 1 -17.73 -26.62 51.77
N ARG A 2 -17.65 -26.91 50.46
CA ARG A 2 -16.38 -27.10 49.73
C ARG A 2 -16.44 -26.21 48.50
N ARG A 3 -15.55 -25.21 48.44
CA ARG A 3 -15.41 -24.27 47.32
C ARG A 3 -14.73 -25.01 46.16
N ALA A 4 -15.43 -25.13 45.04
CA ALA A 4 -14.85 -25.58 43.79
C ALA A 4 -14.18 -24.38 43.09
N ALA A 5 -12.87 -24.45 42.89
CA ALA A 5 -12.12 -23.51 42.09
C ALA A 5 -12.27 -23.90 40.61
N THR A 6 -13.00 -23.10 39.83
CA THR A 6 -13.02 -23.18 38.37
C THR A 6 -11.74 -22.55 37.83
N ALA A 7 -10.85 -23.39 37.29
CA ALA A 7 -9.70 -22.97 36.51
C ALA A 7 -10.15 -22.51 35.12
N THR A 8 -9.99 -21.22 34.83
CA THR A 8 -10.23 -20.66 33.50
C THR A 8 -9.04 -20.99 32.61
N ALA A 9 -9.22 -21.89 31.64
CA ALA A 9 -8.21 -22.20 30.65
C ALA A 9 -8.04 -21.01 29.69
N ALA A 10 -6.89 -20.35 29.76
CA ALA A 10 -6.48 -19.33 28.80
C ALA A 10 -6.12 -20.01 27.47
N VAL A 11 -6.98 -19.84 26.46
CA VAL A 11 -6.69 -20.28 25.10
C VAL A 11 -5.74 -19.25 24.46
N LEU A 12 -4.46 -19.58 24.41
CA LEU A 12 -3.41 -18.84 23.70
C LEU A 12 -3.55 -19.10 22.19
N ILE A 13 -4.08 -18.12 21.46
CA ILE A 13 -4.08 -18.12 19.99
C ILE A 13 -3.06 -17.08 19.52
N LEU A 14 -2.01 -17.56 18.85
CA LEU A 14 -1.01 -16.73 18.19
C LEU A 14 -1.68 -15.81 17.16
N VAL A 15 -1.62 -14.51 17.40
CA VAL A 15 -1.91 -13.49 16.39
C VAL A 15 -0.72 -13.45 15.43
N ALA A 16 -0.78 -14.22 14.35
CA ALA A 16 0.19 -14.12 13.28
C ALA A 16 0.03 -12.76 12.58
N ALA A 17 0.92 -11.81 12.87
CA ALA A 17 1.19 -10.72 11.94
C ALA A 17 1.57 -11.32 10.57
N PRO A 18 1.27 -10.66 9.44
CA PRO A 18 1.75 -11.14 8.14
C PRO A 18 3.27 -11.35 8.25
N ALA A 19 3.71 -12.59 8.03
CA ALA A 19 5.12 -12.96 8.16
C ALA A 19 5.96 -11.96 7.37
N ALA A 20 6.81 -11.22 8.08
CA ALA A 20 7.71 -10.25 7.48
C ALA A 20 8.59 -11.00 6.49
N ARG A 21 8.37 -10.75 5.20
CA ARG A 21 9.26 -11.20 4.14
C ARG A 21 10.22 -10.07 3.88
N ALA A 22 11.51 -10.38 3.99
CA ALA A 22 12.56 -9.43 3.66
C ALA A 22 12.28 -8.79 2.30
N ALA A 23 12.29 -7.46 2.28
CA ALA A 23 12.07 -6.68 1.07
C ALA A 23 13.39 -6.03 0.67
N GLU A 24 13.73 -6.15 -0.61
CA GLU A 24 14.88 -5.46 -1.19
C GLU A 24 14.72 -3.94 -1.06
N VAL A 25 15.76 -3.30 -0.55
CA VAL A 25 15.87 -1.86 -0.39
C VAL A 25 17.24 -1.37 -0.84
N THR A 26 17.28 -0.24 -1.51
CA THR A 26 18.55 0.42 -1.86
C THR A 26 19.00 1.28 -0.68
N VAL A 27 20.10 0.93 -0.01
CA VAL A 27 20.65 1.70 1.11
C VAL A 27 21.82 2.55 0.60
N VAL A 28 21.71 3.87 0.74
CA VAL A 28 22.81 4.81 0.51
C VAL A 28 23.68 4.82 1.76
N ALA A 29 24.91 4.29 1.69
CA ALA A 29 25.84 4.37 2.83
C ALA A 29 26.27 5.82 3.05
N THR A 30 26.56 6.20 4.31
CA THR A 30 27.05 7.53 4.67
C THR A 30 28.31 7.87 3.86
N GLY A 31 28.24 8.87 2.99
CA GLY A 31 29.34 9.26 2.09
C GLY A 31 29.70 8.22 1.00
N GLY A 32 28.88 7.18 0.82
CA GLY A 32 29.19 6.02 -0.01
C GLY A 32 28.24 5.81 -1.19
N ARG A 33 28.49 4.72 -1.93
CA ARG A 33 27.59 4.25 -3.01
C ARG A 33 26.40 3.50 -2.44
N ALA A 34 25.28 3.58 -3.14
CA ALA A 34 24.10 2.81 -2.83
C ALA A 34 24.29 1.31 -3.07
N VAL A 35 23.83 0.50 -2.14
CA VAL A 35 23.90 -0.97 -2.19
C VAL A 35 22.51 -1.54 -1.94
N VAL A 36 22.12 -2.55 -2.72
CA VAL A 36 20.86 -3.27 -2.48
C VAL A 36 21.05 -4.22 -1.30
N ARG A 37 20.14 -4.16 -0.33
CA ARG A 37 20.11 -5.04 0.85
C ARG A 37 18.71 -5.58 1.04
N ASP A 38 18.62 -6.75 1.65
CA ASP A 38 17.37 -7.29 2.18
C ASP A 38 17.17 -6.78 3.60
N ASP A 39 16.08 -6.04 3.85
CA ASP A 39 15.67 -5.67 5.21
C ASP A 39 14.52 -6.58 5.64
N PRO A 40 14.72 -7.46 6.64
CA PRO A 40 13.70 -8.42 7.09
C PRO A 40 12.52 -7.75 7.78
N ALA A 41 12.68 -6.54 8.34
CA ALA A 41 11.62 -5.78 8.97
C ALA A 41 10.79 -4.97 7.97
N LEU A 42 11.31 -4.71 6.78
CA LEU A 42 10.61 -3.93 5.77
C LEU A 42 9.46 -4.77 5.15
N PRO A 43 8.20 -4.28 5.15
CA PRO A 43 7.06 -5.05 4.66
C PRO A 43 7.18 -5.33 3.15
N ALA A 44 6.61 -6.43 2.65
CA ALA A 44 6.57 -6.67 1.21
C ALA A 44 5.86 -5.50 0.48
N THR A 45 6.34 -5.16 -0.72
CA THR A 45 6.04 -3.91 -1.43
C THR A 45 4.62 -3.78 -2.03
N THR A 46 3.64 -4.52 -1.51
CA THR A 46 2.23 -4.46 -1.92
C THR A 46 1.54 -3.16 -1.53
N ASP A 47 2.19 -2.26 -0.79
CA ASP A 47 1.47 -1.34 0.09
C ASP A 47 0.83 -0.10 -0.57
N LEU A 48 1.12 0.24 -1.84
CA LEU A 48 0.53 1.42 -2.48
C LEU A 48 0.19 1.28 -3.97
N ALA A 49 0.23 0.07 -4.53
CA ALA A 49 -0.16 -0.17 -5.92
C ALA A 49 -1.69 -0.30 -6.09
N ALA A 50 -2.45 0.79 -5.91
CA ALA A 50 -3.89 0.71 -6.11
C ALA A 50 -4.25 0.29 -7.54
N ALA A 51 -4.80 -0.91 -7.68
CA ALA A 51 -5.56 -1.30 -8.85
C ALA A 51 -6.82 -0.42 -8.89
N GLY A 52 -7.02 0.33 -9.97
CA GLY A 52 -8.23 1.15 -10.17
C GLY A 52 -8.06 2.64 -9.90
N VAL A 53 -6.91 3.08 -9.38
CA VAL A 53 -6.56 4.50 -9.39
C VAL A 53 -6.17 4.87 -10.83
N ARG A 54 -6.98 5.74 -11.46
CA ARG A 54 -6.63 6.31 -12.78
C ARG A 54 -5.22 6.89 -12.66
N ALA A 55 -4.33 6.47 -13.57
CA ALA A 55 -3.04 7.14 -13.71
C ALA A 55 -3.33 8.65 -13.76
N PRO A 56 -2.62 9.48 -12.98
CA PRO A 56 -2.76 10.91 -13.16
C PRO A 56 -2.58 11.15 -14.66
N ARG A 57 -3.58 11.74 -15.32
CA ARG A 57 -3.30 12.50 -16.53
C ARG A 57 -2.13 13.36 -16.12
N THR A 58 -1.00 13.19 -16.80
CA THR A 58 0.19 14.00 -16.58
C THR A 58 -0.31 15.38 -16.22
N CYS A 59 -0.18 15.78 -14.95
CA CYS A 59 -0.32 17.18 -14.63
C CYS A 59 0.86 17.74 -15.40
N ALA A 60 0.54 18.20 -16.60
CA ALA A 60 1.52 18.58 -17.58
C ALA A 60 2.50 19.46 -16.85
N THR A 61 3.77 19.18 -17.12
CA THR A 61 4.93 20.01 -16.86
C THR A 61 4.72 21.40 -17.45
N ALA A 62 3.80 22.14 -16.87
CA ALA A 62 3.69 23.57 -16.96
C ALA A 62 4.03 24.05 -15.56
N LEU A 63 5.26 24.51 -15.40
CA LEU A 63 5.53 25.67 -14.58
C LEU A 63 4.65 26.82 -15.12
N ALA A 64 3.33 26.74 -14.96
CA ALA A 64 2.52 27.94 -14.98
C ALA A 64 3.06 28.76 -13.81
N ALA A 65 3.60 29.94 -14.11
CA ALA A 65 4.12 30.87 -13.12
C ALA A 65 3.10 30.93 -11.98
N SER A 66 3.41 30.29 -10.84
CA SER A 66 2.43 30.17 -9.78
C SER A 66 2.26 31.55 -9.19
N THR A 67 1.13 32.20 -9.46
CA THR A 67 0.72 33.42 -8.76
C THR A 67 0.55 33.06 -7.28
N GLY A 68 1.57 33.30 -6.47
CA GLY A 68 1.58 32.91 -5.07
C GLY A 68 2.97 32.99 -4.41
N PRO A 69 3.06 32.76 -3.10
CA PRO A 69 4.32 32.82 -2.36
C PRO A 69 5.38 31.86 -2.92
N THR A 70 6.64 32.30 -2.90
CA THR A 70 7.79 31.44 -3.17
C THR A 70 8.18 30.64 -1.93
N VAL A 71 8.98 29.58 -2.09
CA VAL A 71 9.55 28.84 -0.96
C VAL A 71 10.33 29.79 -0.03
N LEU A 72 11.28 30.54 -0.58
CA LEU A 72 12.10 31.50 0.19
C LEU A 72 11.24 32.58 0.87
N GLY A 73 10.27 33.16 0.14
CA GLY A 73 9.36 34.14 0.74
C GLY A 73 8.47 33.55 1.83
N THR A 74 8.15 32.25 1.74
CA THR A 74 7.41 31.54 2.80
C THR A 74 8.28 31.29 4.02
N LEU A 75 9.54 30.89 3.85
CA LEU A 75 10.50 30.72 4.94
C LEU A 75 10.71 32.04 5.71
N ALA A 76 11.03 33.12 5.00
CA ALA A 76 11.23 34.45 5.60
C ALA A 76 9.96 34.97 6.31
N ARG A 77 8.76 34.60 5.82
CA ARG A 77 7.50 34.92 6.51
C ARG A 77 7.34 34.11 7.79
N LEU A 78 7.69 32.83 7.79
CA LEU A 78 7.59 31.97 8.97
C LEU A 78 8.57 32.41 10.06
N GLU A 79 9.80 32.79 9.68
CA GLU A 79 10.78 33.35 10.60
C GLU A 79 10.29 34.67 11.23
N ARG A 80 9.85 35.64 10.41
CA ARG A 80 9.29 36.91 10.92
C ARG A 80 8.08 36.72 11.83
N ALA A 81 7.35 35.62 11.66
CA ALA A 81 6.22 35.26 12.52
C ALA A 81 6.64 34.48 13.79
N GLY A 82 7.94 34.26 14.01
CA GLY A 82 8.47 33.46 15.12
C GLY A 82 8.20 31.96 15.01
N ALA A 83 7.71 31.48 13.86
CA ALA A 83 7.35 30.08 13.63
C ALA A 83 8.53 29.22 13.15
N LEU A 84 9.65 29.84 12.78
CA LEU A 84 10.96 29.23 12.55
C LEU A 84 12.02 30.05 13.28
N SER A 85 13.03 29.39 13.82
CA SER A 85 14.23 30.09 14.30
C SER A 85 15.05 30.62 13.12
N THR A 86 15.87 31.64 13.34
CA THR A 86 16.80 32.14 12.31
C THR A 86 17.76 31.05 11.82
N ALA A 87 18.26 30.20 12.73
CA ALA A 87 19.11 29.08 12.35
C ALA A 87 18.38 28.05 11.44
N ASP A 88 17.11 27.75 11.73
CA ASP A 88 16.32 26.87 10.88
C ASP A 88 16.00 27.53 9.54
N HIS A 89 15.64 28.81 9.54
CA HIS A 89 15.43 29.60 8.33
C HIS A 89 16.64 29.52 7.40
N ASP A 90 17.82 29.87 7.91
CA ASP A 90 19.05 29.95 7.11
C ASP A 90 19.46 28.58 6.58
N ARG A 91 19.31 27.52 7.38
CA ARG A 91 19.53 26.14 6.94
C ARG A 91 18.61 25.78 5.78
N TYR A 92 17.30 25.97 5.93
CA TYR A 92 16.34 25.59 4.88
C TYR A 92 16.47 26.47 3.63
N GLU A 93 16.81 27.75 3.78
CA GLU A 93 17.14 28.59 2.64
C GLU A 93 18.36 28.05 1.88
N ALA A 94 19.45 27.71 2.59
CA ALA A 94 20.64 27.11 2.01
C ALA A 94 20.35 25.79 1.30
N ASP A 95 19.59 24.88 1.92
CA ASP A 95 19.18 23.60 1.34
C ASP A 95 18.40 23.80 0.04
N TYR A 96 17.45 24.74 0.03
CA TYR A 96 16.65 25.03 -1.15
C TYR A 96 17.49 25.59 -2.31
N ARG A 97 18.42 26.50 -2.00
CA ARG A 97 19.35 27.06 -2.99
C ARG A 97 20.30 25.99 -3.52
N HIS A 98 20.84 25.16 -2.63
CA HIS A 98 21.72 24.05 -3.00
C HIS A 98 21.01 23.06 -3.93
N ALA A 99 19.79 22.64 -3.62
CA ALA A 99 19.01 21.75 -4.47
C ALA A 99 18.79 22.33 -5.88
N ARG A 100 18.56 23.65 -6.00
CA ARG A 100 18.43 24.33 -7.30
C ARG A 100 19.73 24.31 -8.09
N VAL A 101 20.85 24.64 -7.46
CA VAL A 101 22.18 24.58 -8.09
C VAL A 101 22.50 23.16 -8.55
N MET A 102 22.24 22.17 -7.69
CA MET A 102 22.45 20.76 -8.04
C MET A 102 21.59 20.33 -9.22
N ARG A 103 20.29 20.64 -9.21
CA ARG A 103 19.40 20.37 -10.36
C ARG A 103 19.95 20.94 -11.66
N ASP A 104 20.50 22.16 -11.65
CA ASP A 104 20.97 22.83 -12.87
C ASP A 104 22.22 22.17 -13.45
N ARG A 105 23.02 21.49 -12.61
CA ARG A 105 24.17 20.65 -13.01
C ARG A 105 23.77 19.26 -13.51
N LEU A 106 22.55 18.79 -13.22
CA LEU A 106 22.07 17.49 -13.67
C LEU A 106 21.50 17.57 -15.09
N SER A 107 21.42 16.43 -15.75
CA SER A 107 20.78 16.26 -17.06
C SER A 107 19.83 15.04 -17.08
N GLY A 108 19.02 14.94 -18.13
CA GLY A 108 18.15 13.79 -18.40
C GLY A 108 17.18 13.45 -17.25
N LEU A 109 17.08 12.15 -16.95
CA LEU A 109 16.23 11.60 -15.88
C LEU A 109 16.52 12.27 -14.53
N ARG A 110 17.79 12.35 -14.11
CA ARG A 110 18.18 12.88 -12.79
C ARG A 110 17.71 14.33 -12.61
N LYS A 111 17.88 15.18 -13.63
CA LYS A 111 17.36 16.55 -13.63
C LYS A 111 15.86 16.59 -13.48
N ARG A 112 15.13 15.74 -14.22
CA ARG A 112 13.66 15.68 -14.18
C ARG A 112 13.14 15.30 -12.79
N GLU A 113 13.73 14.29 -12.16
CA GLU A 113 13.30 13.81 -10.84
C GLU A 113 13.51 14.88 -9.77
N LEU A 114 14.70 15.50 -9.68
CA LEU A 114 14.96 16.59 -8.73
C LEU A 114 14.13 17.85 -9.03
N SER A 115 13.88 18.15 -10.31
CA SER A 115 12.95 19.22 -10.70
C SER A 115 11.53 18.97 -10.21
N GLY A 116 11.07 17.71 -10.24
CA GLY A 116 9.76 17.32 -9.73
C GLY A 116 9.59 17.61 -8.24
N VAL A 117 10.62 17.31 -7.44
CA VAL A 117 10.66 17.57 -5.99
C VAL A 117 10.65 19.06 -5.68
N ILE A 118 11.53 19.84 -6.33
CA ILE A 118 11.58 21.31 -6.17
C ILE A 118 10.24 21.94 -6.56
N ALA A 119 9.64 21.49 -7.67
CA ALA A 119 8.34 21.99 -8.10
C ALA A 119 7.21 21.60 -7.14
N ALA A 120 7.26 20.43 -6.49
CA ALA A 120 6.29 20.05 -5.46
C ALA A 120 6.37 20.98 -4.24
N LEU A 121 7.58 21.26 -3.76
CA LEU A 121 7.80 22.20 -2.65
C LEU A 121 7.35 23.63 -3.01
N GLN A 122 7.68 24.13 -4.20
CA GLN A 122 7.18 25.43 -4.68
C GLN A 122 5.65 25.47 -4.77
N ARG A 123 4.99 24.39 -5.18
CA ARG A 123 3.52 24.30 -5.21
C ARG A 123 2.90 24.31 -3.81
N LEU A 124 3.56 23.75 -2.80
CA LEU A 124 3.12 23.85 -1.41
C LEU A 124 3.18 25.30 -0.92
N ALA A 125 4.30 26.00 -1.18
CA ALA A 125 4.47 27.42 -0.84
C ALA A 125 3.41 28.30 -1.54
N ALA A 126 3.25 28.14 -2.86
CA ALA A 126 2.31 28.95 -3.65
C ALA A 126 0.85 28.81 -3.19
N ARG A 127 0.46 27.63 -2.67
CA ARG A 127 -0.86 27.38 -2.11
C ARG A 127 -0.98 27.68 -0.61
N ARG A 128 0.04 28.30 0.00
CA ARG A 128 0.13 28.54 1.45
C ARG A 128 0.01 27.26 2.29
N ALA A 129 0.38 26.12 1.72
CA ALA A 129 0.37 24.82 2.37
C ALA A 129 1.73 24.46 2.99
N LEU A 130 2.81 25.18 2.69
CA LEU A 130 4.09 25.06 3.39
C LEU A 130 4.00 25.83 4.72
N THR A 131 3.72 25.10 5.81
CA THR A 131 3.62 25.63 7.18
C THR A 131 4.87 25.27 7.98
N ALA A 132 5.12 25.94 9.12
CA ALA A 132 6.25 25.62 10.00
C ALA A 132 6.32 24.11 10.35
N ALA A 133 5.17 23.50 10.70
CA ALA A 133 5.11 22.07 11.00
C ALA A 133 5.49 21.15 9.80
N ARG A 134 5.32 21.62 8.56
CA ARG A 134 5.64 20.83 7.36
C ARG A 134 7.05 21.09 6.82
N VAL A 135 7.65 22.22 7.15
CA VAL A 135 8.98 22.61 6.64
C VAL A 135 10.01 21.51 6.93
N PRO A 136 10.21 21.01 8.17
CA PRO A 136 11.20 19.98 8.44
C PRO A 136 11.02 18.71 7.59
N VAL A 137 9.77 18.25 7.43
CA VAL A 137 9.47 17.00 6.73
C VAL A 137 9.68 17.14 5.21
N VAL A 138 9.24 18.24 4.61
CA VAL A 138 9.40 18.44 3.16
C VAL A 138 10.85 18.77 2.81
N PHE A 139 11.60 19.43 3.70
CA PHE A 139 13.02 19.68 3.51
C PHE A 139 13.89 18.44 3.69
N LEU A 140 13.56 17.54 4.62
CA LEU A 140 14.18 16.20 4.68
C LEU A 140 14.05 15.49 3.32
N GLN A 141 12.86 15.53 2.71
CA GLN A 141 12.67 14.95 1.39
C GLN A 141 13.49 15.65 0.30
N LEU A 142 13.60 16.98 0.33
CA LEU A 142 14.42 17.74 -0.61
C LEU A 142 15.91 17.37 -0.48
N GLU A 143 16.41 17.30 0.76
CA GLU A 143 17.78 16.95 1.10
C GLU A 143 18.13 15.56 0.56
N ARG A 144 17.33 14.53 0.89
CA ARG A 144 17.57 13.16 0.41
C ARG A 144 17.55 13.03 -1.11
N ASN A 145 16.71 13.80 -1.80
CA ASN A 145 16.75 13.84 -3.27
C ASN A 145 18.00 14.56 -3.80
N THR A 146 18.44 15.61 -3.13
CA THR A 146 19.63 16.37 -3.49
C THR A 146 20.90 15.55 -3.25
N GLU A 147 20.91 14.67 -2.24
CA GLU A 147 21.96 13.68 -1.97
C GLU A 147 21.96 12.55 -3.01
N TYR A 148 20.78 12.01 -3.37
CA TYR A 148 20.66 10.80 -4.19
C TYR A 148 20.93 11.04 -5.68
N TRP A 149 20.24 12.01 -6.29
CA TRP A 149 20.20 12.16 -7.74
C TRP A 149 21.52 12.56 -8.41
N PRO A 150 22.51 13.19 -7.75
CA PRO A 150 23.79 13.46 -8.38
C PRO A 150 24.64 12.23 -8.67
N SER A 151 24.64 11.23 -7.79
CA SER A 151 25.67 10.19 -7.79
C SER A 151 25.15 8.76 -7.72
N GLN A 152 23.92 8.53 -7.24
CA GLN A 152 23.41 7.18 -6.98
C GLN A 152 22.77 6.56 -8.22
N PRO A 153 22.76 5.22 -8.38
CA PRO A 153 22.09 4.57 -9.51
C PRO A 153 20.59 4.90 -9.54
N VAL A 154 19.95 4.73 -10.70
CA VAL A 154 18.48 4.85 -10.78
C VAL A 154 17.86 3.74 -9.91
N PRO A 155 16.97 4.06 -8.95
CA PRO A 155 16.35 3.06 -8.09
C PRO A 155 15.59 2.05 -8.94
N ARG A 156 15.72 0.76 -8.61
CA ARG A 156 14.98 -0.31 -9.31
C ARG A 156 13.95 -0.92 -8.38
N ALA A 157 12.73 -1.07 -8.88
CA ALA A 157 11.70 -1.79 -8.17
C ALA A 157 12.05 -3.28 -8.10
N PRO A 158 11.83 -3.94 -6.96
CA PRO A 158 11.98 -5.38 -6.84
C PRO A 158 11.17 -6.07 -7.94
N GLN A 159 11.77 -7.04 -8.61
CA GLN A 159 11.10 -7.85 -9.62
C GLN A 159 10.79 -9.22 -9.01
N PRO A 160 9.55 -9.71 -9.15
CA PRO A 160 9.23 -11.04 -8.65
C PRO A 160 10.02 -12.07 -9.47
N LYS A 161 10.63 -13.06 -8.79
CA LYS A 161 11.37 -14.17 -9.43
C LYS A 161 10.55 -14.87 -10.51
N VAL A 162 9.24 -14.98 -10.28
CA VAL A 162 8.26 -15.46 -11.24
C VAL A 162 7.29 -14.33 -11.51
N ARG A 163 7.20 -13.91 -12.77
CA ARG A 163 6.24 -12.87 -13.19
C ARG A 163 4.82 -13.36 -12.86
N PRO A 164 4.04 -12.61 -12.07
CA PRO A 164 2.67 -13.01 -11.79
C PRO A 164 1.89 -13.04 -13.09
N CYS A 165 0.97 -14.00 -13.19
CA CYS A 165 0.15 -14.15 -14.38
C CYS A 165 -0.71 -12.88 -14.61
N ALA A 166 -1.22 -12.28 -13.54
CA ALA A 166 -1.92 -11.00 -13.55
C ALA A 166 -1.67 -10.17 -12.29
N GLY A 167 -1.98 -8.87 -12.39
CA GLY A 167 -1.81 -7.91 -11.30
C GLY A 167 -0.36 -7.45 -11.13
N LYS A 168 -0.09 -6.82 -9.98
CA LYS A 168 1.24 -6.30 -9.61
C LYS A 168 1.80 -7.02 -8.38
N ALA A 169 1.32 -8.22 -8.08
CA ALA A 169 1.79 -9.00 -6.94
C ALA A 169 3.31 -9.23 -7.03
N GLY A 170 4.05 -8.78 -6.01
CA GLY A 170 5.51 -8.85 -5.97
C GLY A 170 6.24 -7.79 -6.83
N LEU A 171 5.52 -6.92 -7.55
CA LEU A 171 6.06 -5.73 -8.19
C LEU A 171 5.95 -4.55 -7.22
N GLY A 172 7.07 -4.20 -6.60
CA GLY A 172 7.14 -3.13 -5.63
C GLY A 172 7.36 -1.75 -6.19
N GLY A 173 7.33 -0.75 -5.31
CA GLY A 173 8.05 0.49 -5.55
C GLY A 173 9.55 0.33 -5.28
N ALA A 174 10.38 1.11 -5.95
CA ALA A 174 11.82 1.12 -5.69
C ALA A 174 12.09 1.89 -4.39
N ARG A 175 12.36 1.17 -3.30
CA ARG A 175 12.58 1.76 -1.98
C ARG A 175 14.04 2.13 -1.78
N VAL A 176 14.26 3.24 -1.09
CA VAL A 176 15.57 3.81 -0.77
C VAL A 176 15.62 4.16 0.71
N MET A 177 16.75 3.89 1.37
CA MET A 177 17.06 4.33 2.74
C MET A 177 18.45 4.98 2.76
N PHE A 178 18.74 5.78 3.78
CA PHE A 178 19.98 6.55 3.89
C PHE A 178 20.69 6.22 5.21
N GLY A 179 21.79 5.48 5.14
CA GLY A 179 22.52 5.00 6.31
C GLY A 179 21.59 4.30 7.30
N ASP A 180 21.63 4.77 8.55
CA ASP A 180 20.78 4.28 9.65
C ASP A 180 19.49 5.11 9.83
N ASP A 181 19.20 6.06 8.92
CA ASP A 181 17.95 6.83 8.94
C ASP A 181 16.75 5.86 8.87
N PRO A 182 15.84 5.91 9.86
CA PRO A 182 14.69 5.00 9.91
C PRO A 182 13.67 5.25 8.81
N VAL A 183 13.72 6.41 8.13
CA VAL A 183 12.72 6.81 7.14
C VAL A 183 12.96 6.08 5.81
N VAL A 184 11.90 5.42 5.34
CA VAL A 184 11.91 4.74 4.05
C VAL A 184 11.41 5.68 2.98
N PHE A 185 12.20 5.84 1.91
CA PHE A 185 11.80 6.55 0.71
C PHE A 185 11.38 5.57 -0.38
N GLN A 186 10.58 6.04 -1.34
CA GLN A 186 10.22 5.29 -2.53
C GLN A 186 10.27 6.21 -3.75
N TRP A 187 10.82 5.70 -4.85
CA TRP A 187 10.85 6.43 -6.11
C TRP A 187 9.46 6.44 -6.78
N TYR A 188 9.01 7.64 -7.13
CA TYR A 188 7.86 7.88 -7.99
C TYR A 188 8.33 8.63 -9.24
N PRO A 189 8.26 8.00 -10.43
CA PRO A 189 8.76 8.62 -11.67
C PRO A 189 8.17 10.02 -11.92
N GLY A 190 9.05 10.98 -12.22
CA GLY A 190 8.72 12.40 -12.41
C GLY A 190 8.50 13.19 -11.12
N GLN A 191 8.55 12.54 -9.96
CA GLN A 191 8.34 13.15 -8.65
C GLN A 191 9.53 12.88 -7.69
N GLY A 192 10.57 12.15 -8.11
CA GLY A 192 11.72 11.84 -7.27
C GLY A 192 11.43 10.81 -6.18
N LEU A 193 12.32 10.75 -5.20
CA LEU A 193 12.13 9.96 -3.98
C LEU A 193 11.13 10.65 -3.07
N GLN A 194 10.09 9.93 -2.66
CA GLN A 194 9.09 10.42 -1.73
C GLN A 194 9.19 9.65 -0.43
N ILE A 195 8.94 10.31 0.70
CA ILE A 195 8.78 9.61 1.98
C ILE A 195 7.65 8.59 1.80
N GLN A 196 7.92 7.33 2.15
CA GLN A 196 6.95 6.25 2.12
C GLN A 196 6.54 5.98 3.57
N GLN A 197 5.45 6.62 3.98
CA GLN A 197 4.92 6.55 5.34
C GLN A 197 4.58 5.11 5.77
N LEU A 198 3.77 4.41 4.98
CA LEU A 198 3.32 3.05 5.27
C LEU A 198 4.47 2.03 5.37
N ALA A 199 5.52 2.15 4.57
CA ALA A 199 6.70 1.30 4.63
C ALA A 199 7.55 1.62 5.87
N THR A 200 7.71 2.91 6.19
CA THR A 200 8.39 3.36 7.42
C THR A 200 7.69 2.80 8.65
N PHE A 201 6.36 2.89 8.71
CA PHE A 201 5.58 2.46 9.87
C PHE A 201 5.40 0.94 9.94
N GLY A 202 5.29 0.27 8.78
CA GLY A 202 5.28 -1.19 8.70
C GLY A 202 6.60 -1.78 9.22
N ARG A 203 7.73 -1.15 8.88
CA ARG A 203 9.05 -1.53 9.41
C ARG A 203 9.12 -1.37 10.93
N ALA A 204 8.66 -0.26 11.47
CA ALA A 204 8.58 -0.05 12.91
C ALA A 204 7.68 -1.09 13.61
N ASN A 205 6.54 -1.45 13.00
CA ASN A 205 5.68 -2.52 13.52
C ASN A 205 6.38 -3.88 13.53
N ALA A 206 7.13 -4.23 12.49
CA ALA A 206 7.86 -5.49 12.44
C ALA A 206 8.94 -5.55 13.54
N LEU A 207 9.68 -4.46 13.75
CA LEU A 207 10.64 -4.33 14.86
C LEU A 207 9.97 -4.43 16.23
N ALA A 208 8.81 -3.80 16.41
CA ALA A 208 8.05 -3.87 17.66
C ALA A 208 7.55 -5.30 17.93
N ASN A 209 7.02 -5.96 16.90
CA ASN A 209 6.55 -7.34 16.99
C ASN A 209 7.68 -8.32 17.32
N ALA A 210 8.89 -8.11 16.77
CA ALA A 210 10.06 -8.92 17.07
C ALA A 210 10.46 -8.92 18.56
N CYS A 211 10.07 -7.88 19.30
CA CYS A 211 10.33 -7.73 20.72
C CYS A 211 9.21 -8.20 21.64
N ARG A 212 8.11 -8.73 21.09
CA ARG A 212 6.98 -9.18 21.91
C ARG A 212 7.24 -10.57 22.52
N PRO A 213 6.83 -10.82 23.77
CA PRO A 213 7.03 -12.12 24.42
C PRO A 213 6.31 -13.29 23.73
N ASP A 214 5.17 -13.00 23.09
CA ASP A 214 4.33 -13.94 22.37
C ASP A 214 4.71 -14.09 20.88
N ALA A 215 5.76 -13.39 20.45
CA ALA A 215 6.30 -13.57 19.11
C ALA A 215 6.93 -14.97 19.05
N GLY A 216 6.25 -15.93 18.42
CA GLY A 216 6.83 -17.23 18.08
C GLY A 216 8.12 -17.08 17.25
N PRO A 217 8.79 -18.16 16.79
CA PRO A 217 10.08 -18.06 16.11
C PRO A 217 10.10 -16.95 15.03
N GLN A 218 10.82 -15.85 15.30
CA GLN A 218 10.86 -14.69 14.42
C GLN A 218 12.10 -14.72 13.54
N SER A 219 11.95 -14.26 12.29
CA SER A 219 13.07 -13.99 11.39
C SER A 219 13.83 -12.70 11.74
N ILE A 220 13.27 -11.86 12.63
CA ILE A 220 13.84 -10.58 13.06
C ILE A 220 14.17 -10.70 14.55
N PRO A 221 15.43 -10.52 14.97
CA PRO A 221 15.77 -10.48 16.40
C PRO A 221 15.23 -9.20 17.04
N CYS A 222 14.83 -9.28 18.31
CA CYS A 222 14.49 -8.08 19.07
C CYS A 222 15.69 -7.15 19.20
N ASP A 223 15.51 -5.89 18.82
CA ASP A 223 16.49 -4.82 18.95
C ASP A 223 15.77 -3.54 19.36
N GLN A 224 15.77 -3.26 20.67
CA GLN A 224 15.05 -2.11 21.23
C GLN A 224 15.65 -0.77 20.80
N ALA A 225 16.94 -0.70 20.50
CA ALA A 225 17.59 0.52 20.02
C ALA A 225 17.11 0.86 18.61
N LYS A 226 17.07 -0.13 17.70
CA LYS A 226 16.50 0.05 16.36
C LYS A 226 15.01 0.36 16.39
N LEU A 227 14.27 -0.28 17.31
CA LEU A 227 12.86 0.06 17.51
C LEU A 227 12.70 1.51 17.93
N ARG A 228 13.44 1.99 18.93
CA ARG A 228 13.39 3.39 19.38
C ARG A 228 13.69 4.35 18.23
N ALA A 229 14.78 4.12 17.49
CA ALA A 229 15.11 4.92 16.31
C ALA A 229 13.98 4.92 15.27
N ALA A 230 13.35 3.77 15.01
CA ALA A 230 12.21 3.69 14.10
C ALA A 230 11.01 4.52 14.57
N LEU A 231 10.66 4.48 15.84
CA LEU A 231 9.55 5.26 16.41
C LEU A 231 9.85 6.76 16.47
N ASP A 232 11.10 7.13 16.75
CA ASP A 232 11.55 8.53 16.65
C ASP A 232 11.47 9.03 15.20
N GLY A 233 11.76 8.17 14.22
CA GLY A 233 11.48 8.44 12.81
C GLY A 233 9.99 8.69 12.52
N ILE A 234 9.08 7.95 13.16
CA ILE A 234 7.64 8.25 13.06
C ILE A 234 7.33 9.62 13.65
N ARG A 235 7.91 9.94 14.81
CA ARG A 235 7.72 11.22 15.50
C ARG A 235 8.20 12.41 14.68
N THR A 236 9.36 12.30 14.02
CA THR A 236 9.94 13.39 13.21
C THR A 236 9.12 13.71 11.96
N LEU A 237 8.38 12.72 11.45
CA LEU A 237 7.50 12.87 10.28
C LEU A 237 6.10 13.42 10.63
N ALA A 238 5.79 13.56 11.91
CA ALA A 238 4.47 13.96 12.39
C ALA A 238 4.24 15.47 12.21
N VAL A 239 3.07 15.84 11.68
CA VAL A 239 2.68 17.25 11.50
C VAL A 239 1.32 17.54 12.13
N THR A 240 1.07 18.79 12.53
CA THR A 240 -0.26 19.23 12.95
C THR A 240 -1.12 19.54 11.73
N ARG A 241 -2.22 18.81 11.57
CA ARG A 241 -3.23 18.97 10.51
C ARG A 241 -4.58 19.27 11.17
N SER A 242 -5.09 20.49 11.01
CA SER A 242 -6.42 20.88 11.53
C SER A 242 -6.69 20.45 12.98
N GLY A 243 -5.69 20.63 13.87
CA GLY A 243 -5.82 20.33 15.30
C GLY A 243 -5.50 18.89 15.72
N PHE A 244 -5.06 18.01 14.81
CA PHE A 244 -4.63 16.66 15.15
C PHE A 244 -3.26 16.32 14.54
N THR A 245 -2.61 15.26 15.04
CA THR A 245 -1.35 14.75 14.48
C THR A 245 -1.61 13.93 13.23
N ALA A 246 -0.88 14.18 12.15
CA ALA A 246 -0.99 13.39 10.94
C ALA A 246 0.37 13.12 10.30
N TRP A 247 0.44 12.07 9.49
CA TRP A 247 1.53 11.81 8.56
C TRP A 247 1.05 12.03 7.13
N GLU A 248 1.57 13.08 6.49
CA GLU A 248 1.12 13.54 5.18
C GLU A 248 2.02 13.01 4.05
N GLU A 249 1.41 12.87 2.88
CA GLU A 249 2.03 12.50 1.62
C GLU A 249 2.14 13.75 0.75
N TYR A 250 3.37 14.08 0.32
CA TYR A 250 3.69 15.36 -0.32
C TYR A 250 3.81 15.30 -1.86
N PHE A 251 3.39 14.19 -2.46
CA PHE A 251 3.34 13.99 -3.91
C PHE A 251 1.93 13.85 -4.47
N ALA A 252 1.79 14.04 -5.77
CA ALA A 252 0.54 13.79 -6.47
C ALA A 252 0.37 12.28 -6.73
N PHE A 253 -0.83 11.76 -6.45
CA PHE A 253 -1.14 10.36 -6.67
C PHE A 253 -2.60 10.20 -7.03
N GLY A 254 -2.89 9.47 -8.12
CA GLY A 254 -4.28 9.09 -8.42
C GLY A 254 -5.28 10.21 -8.65
N GLY A 255 -4.82 11.39 -9.07
CA GLY A 255 -5.65 12.60 -9.16
C GLY A 255 -5.69 13.43 -7.88
N GLY A 256 -5.21 12.89 -6.75
CA GLY A 256 -5.03 13.60 -5.49
C GLY A 256 -3.91 14.64 -5.55
N ARG A 257 -4.14 15.78 -4.91
CA ARG A 257 -3.17 16.87 -4.76
C ARG A 257 -2.56 16.84 -3.36
N PRO A 258 -1.23 16.98 -3.21
CA PRO A 258 -0.61 17.03 -1.89
C PRO A 258 -0.89 18.36 -1.15
N PRO A 259 -0.91 18.35 0.19
CA PRO A 259 -0.73 17.17 1.04
C PRO A 259 -2.05 16.40 1.24
N TRP A 260 -1.97 15.07 1.16
CA TRP A 260 -3.06 14.16 1.50
C TRP A 260 -2.58 13.15 2.55
N ILE A 261 -3.51 12.51 3.26
CA ILE A 261 -3.22 11.46 4.23
C ILE A 261 -3.85 10.13 3.82
N SER A 262 -3.26 9.03 4.30
CA SER A 262 -3.77 7.67 4.13
C SER A 262 -4.25 7.07 5.44
N GLY A 263 -5.49 6.56 5.47
CA GLY A 263 -6.07 5.97 6.67
C GLY A 263 -5.32 4.73 7.14
N LEU A 264 -4.84 3.92 6.19
CA LEU A 264 -3.98 2.78 6.49
C LEU A 264 -2.66 3.25 7.10
N ALA A 265 -1.99 4.25 6.52
CA ALA A 265 -0.75 4.78 7.06
C ALA A 265 -0.94 5.37 8.47
N GLN A 266 -2.01 6.14 8.71
CA GLN A 266 -2.28 6.69 10.05
C GLN A 266 -2.45 5.57 11.10
N ALA A 267 -3.22 4.53 10.77
CA ALA A 267 -3.45 3.42 11.68
C ALA A 267 -2.19 2.56 11.89
N THR A 268 -1.39 2.34 10.84
CA THR A 268 -0.11 1.62 10.97
C THR A 268 0.86 2.37 11.86
N ALA A 269 0.94 3.71 11.77
CA ALA A 269 1.73 4.53 12.70
C ALA A 269 1.21 4.42 14.13
N MET A 270 -0.11 4.58 14.34
CA MET A 270 -0.72 4.42 15.67
C MET A 270 -0.40 3.05 16.28
N GLN A 271 -0.49 1.99 15.48
CA GLN A 271 -0.18 0.63 15.91
C GLN A 271 1.32 0.46 16.26
N ALA A 272 2.22 0.99 15.43
CA ALA A 272 3.67 0.93 15.69
C ALA A 272 4.03 1.67 16.98
N LEU A 273 3.51 2.88 17.16
CA LEU A 273 3.70 3.70 18.34
C LEU A 273 3.13 3.03 19.61
N THR A 274 1.95 2.41 19.49
CA THR A 274 1.31 1.68 20.60
C THR A 274 2.15 0.49 21.04
N ARG A 275 2.51 -0.40 20.10
CA ARG A 275 3.33 -1.59 20.40
C ARG A 275 4.72 -1.21 20.87
N GLY A 276 5.32 -0.20 20.23
CA GLY A 276 6.61 0.35 20.60
C GLY A 276 6.62 0.93 22.01
N SER A 277 5.56 1.64 22.40
CA SER A 277 5.38 2.13 23.77
C SER A 277 5.34 0.99 24.79
N GLN A 278 4.60 -0.09 24.49
CA GLN A 278 4.53 -1.28 25.35
C GLN A 278 5.89 -1.99 25.50
N VAL A 279 6.66 -2.08 24.43
CA VAL A 279 7.99 -2.71 24.44
C VAL A 279 9.03 -1.85 25.16
N LEU A 280 9.05 -0.54 24.89
CA LEU A 280 10.08 0.38 25.39
C LEU A 280 9.74 1.01 26.73
N GLY A 281 8.50 0.88 27.21
CA GLY A 281 8.02 1.53 28.43
C GLY A 281 7.90 3.05 28.35
N ASP A 282 7.96 3.64 27.14
CA ASP A 282 7.88 5.10 26.94
C ASP A 282 6.45 5.53 26.55
N PRO A 283 5.70 6.21 27.44
CA PRO A 283 4.32 6.61 27.20
C PRO A 283 4.17 7.72 26.16
N SER A 284 5.24 8.44 25.82
CA SER A 284 5.19 9.54 24.85
C SER A 284 4.79 9.06 23.44
N TYR A 285 5.14 7.83 23.07
CA TYR A 285 4.70 7.20 21.83
C TYR A 285 3.19 6.92 21.82
N LEU A 286 2.66 6.42 22.95
CA LEU A 286 1.22 6.16 23.08
C LEU A 286 0.42 7.47 23.04
N GLN A 287 0.92 8.54 23.65
CA GLN A 287 0.31 9.87 23.56
C GLN A 287 0.31 10.40 22.12
N LEU A 288 1.41 10.20 21.37
CA LEU A 288 1.48 10.58 19.96
C LEU A 288 0.46 9.80 19.11
N ALA A 289 0.28 8.51 19.36
CA ALA A 289 -0.76 7.70 18.71
C ALA A 289 -2.17 8.26 18.98
N GLY A 290 -2.46 8.68 20.21
CA GLY A 290 -3.75 9.28 20.58
C GLY A 290 -4.07 10.60 19.87
N ARG A 291 -3.04 11.44 19.66
CA ARG A 291 -3.18 12.67 18.88
C ARG A 291 -3.47 12.38 17.40
N ALA A 292 -3.08 11.22 16.88
CA ALA A 292 -3.35 10.82 15.51
C ALA A 292 -4.77 10.27 15.27
N LEU A 293 -5.51 9.93 16.32
CA LEU A 293 -6.91 9.48 16.20
C LEU A 293 -7.81 10.52 15.50
N GLY A 294 -7.41 11.80 15.51
CA GLY A 294 -8.12 12.87 14.80
C GLY A 294 -8.28 12.63 13.30
N ALA A 295 -7.40 11.84 12.68
CA ALA A 295 -7.55 11.44 11.28
C ALA A 295 -8.85 10.66 11.04
N PHE A 296 -9.30 9.87 12.01
CA PHE A 296 -10.48 9.00 11.90
C PHE A 296 -11.76 9.68 12.41
N THR A 297 -11.65 10.79 13.15
CA THR A 297 -12.81 11.57 13.59
C THR A 297 -13.23 12.63 12.56
N HIS A 298 -12.26 13.20 11.82
CA HIS A 298 -12.51 14.22 10.81
C HIS A 298 -12.93 13.63 9.47
N ARG A 299 -13.87 14.31 8.79
CA ARG A 299 -14.31 13.94 7.45
C ARG A 299 -13.19 14.13 6.43
N ALA A 300 -13.17 13.27 5.41
CA ALA A 300 -12.36 13.48 4.22
C ALA A 300 -12.73 14.81 3.53
N PRO A 301 -11.75 15.58 2.98
CA PRO A 301 -10.33 15.24 2.85
C PRO A 301 -9.43 15.73 3.99
N VAL A 302 -9.98 16.34 5.04
CA VAL A 302 -9.19 16.75 6.22
C VAL A 302 -8.72 15.52 6.99
N GLY A 303 -9.65 14.64 7.37
CA GLY A 303 -9.37 13.30 7.88
C GLY A 303 -9.55 12.23 6.80
N VAL A 304 -9.87 11.01 7.23
CA VAL A 304 -10.14 9.85 6.36
C VAL A 304 -11.54 9.27 6.56
N ARG A 305 -12.38 9.89 7.39
CA ARG A 305 -13.74 9.42 7.66
C ARG A 305 -14.67 9.73 6.48
N ALA A 306 -15.23 8.70 5.87
CA ALA A 306 -16.28 8.80 4.85
C ALA A 306 -17.58 8.18 5.35
N SER A 307 -18.72 8.78 5.04
CA SER A 307 -20.03 8.23 5.43
C SER A 307 -20.31 6.92 4.69
N ALA A 308 -20.87 5.92 5.36
CA ALA A 308 -21.36 4.68 4.77
C ALA A 308 -22.70 4.29 5.41
N PRO A 309 -23.42 3.28 4.88
CA PRO A 309 -24.77 2.94 5.33
C PRO A 309 -24.94 2.66 6.84
N ALA A 310 -24.01 1.95 7.48
CA ALA A 310 -24.11 1.52 8.88
C ALA A 310 -23.11 2.21 9.82
N GLY A 311 -22.11 2.91 9.27
CA GLY A 311 -21.04 3.55 10.01
C GLY A 311 -20.08 4.26 9.06
N PRO A 312 -19.00 4.89 9.55
CA PRO A 312 -17.97 5.40 8.66
C PRO A 312 -17.15 4.29 8.01
N HIS A 313 -16.73 4.52 6.77
CA HIS A 313 -15.61 3.84 6.13
C HIS A 313 -14.36 4.71 6.28
N TYR A 314 -13.22 4.13 6.66
CA TYR A 314 -11.95 4.84 6.76
C TYR A 314 -11.14 4.68 5.46
N LEU A 315 -10.98 5.78 4.73
CA LEU A 315 -10.43 5.78 3.39
C LEU A 315 -8.93 5.49 3.36
N LEU A 316 -8.49 4.74 2.34
CA LEU A 316 -7.06 4.66 2.00
C LEU A 316 -6.52 6.01 1.54
N TYR A 317 -7.29 6.75 0.76
CA TYR A 317 -6.89 8.03 0.19
C TYR A 317 -7.87 9.10 0.65
N SER A 318 -7.45 10.01 1.52
CA SER A 318 -8.30 11.12 2.00
C SER A 318 -8.88 11.98 0.87
N PHE A 319 -8.25 12.02 -0.30
CA PHE A 319 -8.72 12.80 -1.44
C PHE A 319 -9.80 12.11 -2.30
N ASP A 320 -10.09 10.82 -2.08
CA ASP A 320 -11.07 10.08 -2.89
C ASP A 320 -12.05 9.31 -1.98
N SER A 321 -13.19 9.95 -1.70
CA SER A 321 -14.26 9.37 -0.87
C SER A 321 -15.08 8.28 -1.57
N HIS A 322 -14.89 8.11 -2.89
CA HIS A 322 -15.58 7.11 -3.68
C HIS A 322 -14.78 5.80 -3.77
N LEU A 323 -13.46 5.87 -3.62
CA LEU A 323 -12.58 4.70 -3.62
C LEU A 323 -12.46 4.06 -2.22
N ARG A 324 -13.35 3.10 -1.95
CA ARG A 324 -13.42 2.36 -0.68
C ARG A 324 -12.59 1.09 -0.74
N VAL A 325 -11.33 1.17 -0.33
CA VAL A 325 -10.38 0.06 -0.37
C VAL A 325 -10.51 -0.79 0.89
N PHE A 326 -10.81 -2.09 0.71
CA PHE A 326 -11.08 -2.98 1.84
C PHE A 326 -9.85 -3.16 2.74
N ASN A 327 -8.67 -3.42 2.16
CA ASN A 327 -7.45 -3.64 2.92
C ASN A 327 -7.13 -2.47 3.86
N ALA A 328 -7.34 -1.24 3.38
CA ALA A 328 -7.10 -0.05 4.16
C ALA A 328 -8.11 0.09 5.30
N PHE A 329 -9.39 -0.18 5.03
CA PHE A 329 -10.43 -0.05 6.04
C PHE A 329 -10.28 -1.07 7.17
N PHE A 330 -10.13 -2.36 6.84
CA PHE A 330 -9.95 -3.40 7.86
C PHE A 330 -8.63 -3.24 8.62
N GLY A 331 -7.53 -2.92 7.92
CA GLY A 331 -6.25 -2.64 8.56
C GLY A 331 -6.28 -1.39 9.45
N ALA A 332 -7.08 -0.37 9.10
CA ALA A 332 -7.29 0.79 9.96
C ALA A 332 -7.98 0.42 11.27
N LEU A 333 -8.99 -0.45 11.21
CA LEU A 333 -9.69 -0.93 12.40
C LEU A 333 -8.78 -1.73 13.34
N ASP A 334 -7.88 -2.57 12.80
CA ASP A 334 -6.87 -3.27 13.61
C ASP A 334 -6.00 -2.29 14.41
N GLY A 335 -5.51 -1.23 13.76
CA GLY A 335 -4.65 -0.23 14.42
C GLY A 335 -5.39 0.62 15.46
N ILE A 336 -6.63 1.02 15.17
CA ILE A 336 -7.46 1.78 16.11
C ILE A 336 -7.82 0.92 17.32
N PHE A 337 -8.14 -0.36 17.12
CA PHE A 337 -8.43 -1.29 18.21
C PHE A 337 -7.22 -1.49 19.13
N ASP A 338 -6.05 -1.77 18.55
CA ASP A 338 -4.81 -1.96 19.33
C ASP A 338 -4.53 -0.74 20.21
N TYR A 339 -4.65 0.47 19.65
CA TYR A 339 -4.49 1.72 20.41
C TYR A 339 -5.55 1.86 21.51
N ALA A 340 -6.83 1.67 21.18
CA ALA A 340 -7.94 1.82 22.12
C ALA A 340 -7.79 0.92 23.35
N GLN A 341 -7.35 -0.32 23.14
CA GLN A 341 -7.15 -1.28 24.22
C GLN A 341 -5.91 -0.93 25.06
N ALA A 342 -4.79 -0.59 24.43
CA ALA A 342 -3.56 -0.26 25.14
C ALA A 342 -3.65 1.05 25.94
N ALA A 343 -4.36 2.05 25.42
CA ALA A 343 -4.49 3.36 26.05
C ALA A 343 -5.69 3.48 27.00
N GLY A 344 -6.64 2.54 26.97
CA GLY A 344 -7.91 2.69 27.68
C GLY A 344 -8.76 3.86 27.17
N ASP A 345 -8.60 4.28 25.90
CA ASP A 345 -9.23 5.47 25.33
C ASP A 345 -10.66 5.16 24.83
N GLU A 346 -11.68 5.63 25.55
CA GLU A 346 -13.09 5.48 25.19
C GLU A 346 -13.46 6.14 23.85
N ARG A 347 -12.81 7.27 23.50
CA ARG A 347 -13.03 7.90 22.19
C ARG A 347 -12.53 6.99 21.07
N ALA A 348 -11.38 6.34 21.27
CA ALA A 348 -10.85 5.36 20.31
C ALA A 348 -11.76 4.14 20.18
N ARG A 349 -12.29 3.63 21.31
CA ARG A 349 -13.31 2.56 21.32
C ARG A 349 -14.55 2.95 20.52
N GLY A 350 -15.04 4.19 20.68
CA GLY A 350 -16.16 4.71 19.90
C GLY A 350 -15.87 4.82 18.40
N VAL A 351 -14.68 5.29 18.01
CA VAL A 351 -14.24 5.34 16.61
C VAL A 351 -14.15 3.93 16.00
N PHE A 352 -13.59 2.96 16.74
CA PHE A 352 -13.57 1.57 16.31
C PHE A 352 -14.99 1.02 16.14
N ALA A 353 -15.85 1.14 17.16
CA ALA A 353 -17.20 0.60 17.13
C ALA A 353 -18.04 1.19 15.99
N ALA A 354 -17.92 2.49 15.72
CA ALA A 354 -18.59 3.13 14.60
C ALA A 354 -18.14 2.53 13.25
N GLY A 355 -16.83 2.37 13.04
CA GLY A 355 -16.30 1.76 11.81
C GLY A 355 -16.63 0.27 11.69
N GLU A 356 -16.57 -0.46 12.81
CA GLU A 356 -16.91 -1.90 12.89
C GLU A 356 -18.33 -2.18 12.41
N SER A 357 -19.28 -1.28 12.70
CA SER A 357 -20.66 -1.36 12.22
C SER A 357 -20.75 -1.48 10.68
N GLU A 358 -19.95 -0.69 9.94
CA GLU A 358 -19.90 -0.81 8.48
C GLU A 358 -19.05 -2.03 8.05
N ALA A 359 -17.95 -2.31 8.76
CA ALA A 359 -17.06 -3.42 8.43
C ALA A 359 -17.76 -4.78 8.46
N ARG A 360 -18.71 -5.00 9.36
CA ARG A 360 -19.56 -6.21 9.39
C ARG A 360 -20.40 -6.39 8.13
N ARG A 361 -20.73 -5.31 7.41
CA ARG A 361 -21.41 -5.38 6.11
C ARG A 361 -20.42 -5.54 4.97
N GLU A 362 -19.35 -4.73 4.99
CA GLU A 362 -18.37 -4.68 3.93
C GLU A 362 -17.55 -5.98 3.79
N VAL A 363 -17.40 -6.78 4.86
CA VAL A 363 -16.68 -8.07 4.80
C VAL A 363 -17.31 -9.02 3.77
N ALA A 364 -18.64 -9.06 3.69
CA ALA A 364 -19.35 -9.88 2.70
C ALA A 364 -19.20 -9.31 1.28
N LEU A 365 -19.08 -7.98 1.14
CA LEU A 365 -18.91 -7.31 -0.15
C LEU A 365 -17.50 -7.48 -0.71
N ALA A 366 -16.52 -7.72 0.15
CA ALA A 366 -15.16 -8.06 -0.25
C ALA A 366 -15.04 -9.49 -0.79
N ASP A 367 -15.98 -10.38 -0.48
CA ASP A 367 -15.96 -11.79 -0.87
C ASP A 367 -16.68 -12.02 -2.20
N THR A 368 -15.99 -12.60 -3.20
CA THR A 368 -16.65 -13.00 -4.46
C THR A 368 -17.26 -14.40 -4.37
N GLY A 369 -16.96 -15.17 -3.33
CA GLY A 369 -17.25 -16.61 -3.20
C GLY A 369 -16.14 -17.50 -3.77
N ALA A 370 -15.06 -16.92 -4.30
CA ALA A 370 -13.89 -17.67 -4.80
C ALA A 370 -12.56 -16.89 -4.68
N TRP A 371 -12.64 -15.60 -4.37
CA TRP A 371 -11.50 -14.70 -4.17
C TRP A 371 -11.97 -13.44 -3.44
N SER A 372 -11.03 -12.55 -3.08
CA SER A 372 -11.40 -11.24 -2.52
C SER A 372 -11.36 -10.11 -3.56
N ARG A 373 -12.12 -9.04 -3.30
CA ARG A 373 -12.06 -7.78 -4.04
C ARG A 373 -11.10 -6.81 -3.36
N TYR A 374 -10.52 -5.90 -4.15
CA TYR A 374 -9.63 -4.85 -3.64
C TYR A 374 -10.42 -3.69 -2.99
N SER A 375 -11.53 -3.32 -3.61
CA SER A 375 -12.37 -2.20 -3.19
C SER A 375 -13.85 -2.48 -3.44
N LEU A 376 -14.72 -1.68 -2.84
CA LEU A 376 -16.16 -1.75 -3.06
C LEU A 376 -16.48 -1.61 -4.56
N ARG A 377 -17.14 -2.63 -5.13
CA ARG A 377 -17.43 -2.75 -6.58
C ARG A 377 -16.18 -2.75 -7.48
N GLY A 378 -15.00 -2.90 -6.89
CA GLY A 378 -13.72 -2.97 -7.60
C GLY A 378 -13.42 -4.35 -8.17
N ALA A 379 -12.25 -4.43 -8.81
CA ALA A 379 -11.70 -5.68 -9.31
C ALA A 379 -11.35 -6.66 -8.18
N GLU A 380 -11.19 -7.93 -8.56
CA GLU A 380 -10.55 -8.93 -7.70
C GLU A 380 -9.13 -8.47 -7.31
N SER A 381 -8.77 -8.70 -6.05
CA SER A 381 -7.44 -8.39 -5.51
C SER A 381 -6.36 -9.18 -6.24
N ASP A 382 -5.15 -8.63 -6.35
CA ASP A 382 -4.00 -9.46 -6.68
C ASP A 382 -3.64 -10.40 -5.51
N LEU A 383 -2.68 -11.31 -5.72
CA LEU A 383 -2.29 -12.29 -4.70
C LEU A 383 -1.82 -11.63 -3.40
N GLY A 384 -1.09 -10.53 -3.50
CA GLY A 384 -0.56 -9.82 -2.34
C GLY A 384 -1.69 -9.19 -1.53
N TYR A 385 -2.58 -8.48 -2.20
CA TYR A 385 -3.73 -7.85 -1.55
C TYR A 385 -4.76 -8.83 -1.02
N HIS A 386 -4.93 -10.00 -1.64
CA HIS A 386 -5.77 -11.05 -1.11
C HIS A 386 -5.26 -11.57 0.23
N LYS A 387 -3.95 -11.86 0.31
CA LYS A 387 -3.29 -12.29 1.55
C LYS A 387 -3.35 -11.20 2.62
N LEU A 388 -3.07 -9.96 2.24
CA LEU A 388 -3.11 -8.83 3.18
C LEU A 388 -4.50 -8.64 3.78
N LEU A 389 -5.56 -8.71 2.96
CA LEU A 389 -6.94 -8.62 3.45
C LEU A 389 -7.30 -9.76 4.39
N ARG A 390 -6.95 -11.00 4.02
CA ARG A 390 -7.12 -12.18 4.86
C ARG A 390 -6.45 -11.98 6.21
N ASP A 391 -5.23 -11.44 6.24
CA ASP A 391 -4.47 -11.24 7.47
C ASP A 391 -5.10 -10.17 8.37
N PHE A 392 -5.61 -9.06 7.81
CA PHE A 392 -6.37 -8.06 8.57
C PHE A 392 -7.69 -8.65 9.12
N LEU A 393 -8.40 -9.46 8.34
CA LEU A 393 -9.61 -10.13 8.82
C LEU A 393 -9.31 -11.16 9.93
N GLY A 394 -8.19 -11.88 9.82
CA GLY A 394 -7.68 -12.75 10.88
C GLY A 394 -7.33 -11.98 12.16
N GLY A 395 -6.69 -10.81 11.99
CA GLY A 395 -6.42 -9.88 13.09
C GLY A 395 -7.69 -9.41 13.80
N LEU A 396 -8.68 -8.95 13.04
CA LEU A 396 -9.98 -8.54 13.59
C LEU A 396 -10.73 -9.70 14.24
N CYS A 397 -10.66 -10.92 13.68
CA CYS A 397 -11.20 -12.11 14.31
C CYS A 397 -10.57 -12.33 15.70
N ALA A 398 -9.24 -12.31 15.80
CA ALA A 398 -8.54 -12.51 17.07
C ALA A 398 -8.86 -11.41 18.11
N ARG A 399 -9.03 -10.17 17.66
CA ARG A 399 -9.36 -9.01 18.51
C ARG A 399 -10.79 -9.02 19.03
N THR A 400 -11.74 -9.50 18.23
CA THR A 400 -13.18 -9.26 18.47
C THR A 400 -13.99 -10.53 18.68
N GLY A 401 -13.47 -11.70 18.32
CA GLY A 401 -14.21 -12.97 18.32
C GLY A 401 -15.41 -13.00 17.36
N ARG A 402 -15.55 -12.02 16.46
CA ARG A 402 -16.72 -11.91 15.57
C ARG A 402 -16.64 -12.95 14.46
N GLY A 403 -17.60 -13.88 14.44
CA GLY A 403 -17.67 -14.96 13.45
C GLY A 403 -17.64 -14.50 12.00
N ALA A 404 -18.13 -13.30 11.67
CA ALA A 404 -18.07 -12.76 10.32
C ALA A 404 -16.62 -12.59 9.81
N TYR A 405 -15.71 -12.09 10.65
CA TYR A 405 -14.30 -11.92 10.29
C TYR A 405 -13.57 -13.26 10.27
N CYS A 406 -13.82 -14.11 11.28
CA CYS A 406 -13.21 -15.43 11.37
C CYS A 406 -13.55 -16.29 10.14
N ALA A 407 -14.84 -16.40 9.80
CA ALA A 407 -15.27 -17.17 8.65
C ALA A 407 -14.76 -16.60 7.32
N ALA A 408 -14.64 -15.27 7.20
CA ALA A 408 -14.07 -14.65 5.99
C ALA A 408 -12.57 -14.93 5.86
N ALA A 409 -11.81 -14.83 6.95
CA ALA A 409 -10.38 -15.16 6.97
C ALA A 409 -10.13 -16.63 6.61
N GLU A 410 -10.95 -17.55 7.14
CA GLU A 410 -10.92 -18.98 6.79
C GLU A 410 -11.23 -19.22 5.31
N ARG A 411 -12.32 -18.63 4.78
CA ARG A 411 -12.66 -18.75 3.35
C ARG A 411 -11.56 -18.21 2.45
N PHE A 412 -11.00 -17.04 2.77
CA PHE A 412 -9.91 -16.46 1.98
C PHE A 412 -8.64 -17.31 2.04
N THR A 413 -8.38 -17.95 3.18
CA THR A 413 -7.32 -18.96 3.27
C THR A 413 -7.61 -20.14 2.34
N GLY A 414 -8.84 -20.66 2.33
CA GLY A 414 -9.26 -21.71 1.40
C GLY A 414 -9.10 -21.33 -0.07
N TYR A 415 -9.42 -20.09 -0.44
CA TYR A 415 -9.32 -19.61 -1.83
C TYR A 415 -7.90 -19.61 -2.39
N LEU A 416 -6.89 -19.48 -1.52
CA LEU A 416 -5.49 -19.61 -1.91
C LEU A 416 -5.13 -21.02 -2.40
N HIS A 417 -5.89 -22.04 -2.04
CA HIS A 417 -5.61 -23.44 -2.38
C HIS A 417 -6.62 -24.04 -3.38
N GLN A 418 -7.80 -23.43 -3.51
CA GLN A 418 -8.82 -23.86 -4.46
C GLN A 418 -8.46 -23.43 -5.88
N ARG A 419 -8.48 -24.35 -6.86
CA ARG A 419 -8.24 -24.01 -8.27
C ARG A 419 -9.36 -23.16 -8.86
N ALA A 420 -9.06 -22.34 -9.86
CA ALA A 420 -10.09 -21.68 -10.64
C ALA A 420 -10.95 -22.72 -11.39
N ARG A 421 -12.28 -22.62 -11.27
CA ARG A 421 -13.19 -23.38 -12.12
C ARG A 421 -13.22 -22.73 -13.50
N LEU A 422 -12.98 -23.53 -14.53
CA LEU A 422 -13.04 -23.16 -15.94
C LEU A 422 -14.16 -23.97 -16.59
N ALA A 423 -15.07 -23.30 -17.30
CA ALA A 423 -16.15 -23.95 -18.04
C ALA A 423 -16.16 -23.48 -19.50
N TRP A 424 -16.27 -24.41 -20.43
CA TRP A 424 -16.49 -24.11 -21.86
C TRP A 424 -17.96 -23.77 -22.10
N GLN A 425 -18.22 -22.56 -22.59
CA GLN A 425 -19.58 -22.05 -22.83
C GLN A 425 -19.99 -22.11 -24.31
N GLY A 426 -19.08 -22.53 -25.20
CA GLY A 426 -19.36 -22.68 -26.62
C GLY A 426 -18.30 -22.05 -27.52
N ILE A 427 -18.51 -22.18 -28.82
CA ILE A 427 -17.68 -21.55 -29.84
C ILE A 427 -18.58 -20.93 -30.90
N THR A 428 -18.24 -19.71 -31.30
CA THR A 428 -18.91 -19.05 -32.43
C THR A 428 -18.59 -19.81 -33.71
N ARG A 429 -19.58 -20.04 -34.58
CA ARG A 429 -19.46 -20.87 -35.81
C ARG A 429 -18.10 -20.68 -36.51
N PRO A 430 -17.15 -21.62 -36.34
CA PRO A 430 -15.78 -21.40 -36.76
C PRO A 430 -15.64 -21.45 -38.28
N ARG A 431 -15.00 -20.43 -38.86
CA ARG A 431 -14.71 -20.36 -40.30
C ARG A 431 -13.25 -20.03 -40.56
N ALA A 432 -12.68 -20.65 -41.59
CA ALA A 432 -11.31 -20.39 -42.01
C ALA A 432 -11.13 -18.89 -42.32
N ARG A 433 -9.99 -18.34 -41.90
CA ARG A 433 -9.59 -16.93 -42.07
C ARG A 433 -10.53 -15.90 -41.43
N ARG A 434 -11.49 -16.31 -40.60
CA ARG A 434 -12.41 -15.43 -39.85
C ARG A 434 -12.16 -15.53 -38.35
N TRP A 435 -12.36 -14.43 -37.63
CA TRP A 435 -12.26 -14.43 -36.17
C TRP A 435 -13.33 -15.35 -35.57
N THR A 436 -12.87 -16.28 -34.75
CA THR A 436 -13.67 -17.28 -34.06
C THR A 436 -13.51 -17.06 -32.56
N ALA A 437 -14.62 -16.84 -31.85
CA ALA A 437 -14.61 -16.65 -30.41
C ALA A 437 -14.98 -17.94 -29.67
N VAL A 438 -14.11 -18.36 -28.76
CA VAL A 438 -14.35 -19.39 -27.76
C VAL A 438 -14.87 -18.72 -26.50
N HIS A 439 -16.08 -19.11 -26.07
CA HIS A 439 -16.74 -18.57 -24.89
C HIS A 439 -16.42 -19.46 -23.68
N LEU A 440 -16.12 -18.83 -22.55
CA LEU A 440 -15.73 -19.50 -21.32
C LEU A 440 -16.31 -18.81 -20.09
N GLU A 441 -16.40 -19.53 -18.98
CA GLU A 441 -16.75 -18.99 -17.67
C GLU A 441 -15.67 -19.34 -16.63
N LEU A 442 -15.34 -18.38 -15.77
CA LEU A 442 -14.32 -18.49 -14.72
C LEU A 442 -14.91 -18.16 -13.35
N SER A 443 -14.54 -18.93 -12.33
CA SER A 443 -14.95 -18.63 -10.95
C SER A 443 -14.16 -17.51 -10.28
N LYS A 444 -12.93 -17.26 -10.72
CA LYS A 444 -12.03 -16.23 -10.19
C LYS A 444 -11.02 -15.77 -11.25
N VAL A 445 -10.39 -14.62 -11.01
CA VAL A 445 -9.34 -14.07 -11.87
C VAL A 445 -8.29 -15.13 -12.25
N SER A 446 -8.03 -15.24 -13.55
CA SER A 446 -7.09 -16.22 -14.12
C SER A 446 -6.48 -15.72 -15.43
N CYS A 447 -5.26 -16.17 -15.70
CA CYS A 447 -4.66 -16.10 -17.03
C CYS A 447 -5.08 -17.30 -17.84
N VAL A 448 -5.83 -17.06 -18.91
CA VAL A 448 -6.30 -18.10 -19.80
C VAL A 448 -5.43 -18.11 -21.04
N THR A 449 -4.76 -19.24 -21.26
CA THR A 449 -4.06 -19.57 -22.49
C THR A 449 -4.95 -20.44 -23.35
N LEU A 450 -5.30 -19.96 -24.54
CA LEU A 450 -5.91 -20.75 -25.61
C LEU A 450 -4.81 -21.22 -26.55
N THR A 451 -4.70 -22.53 -26.74
CA THR A 451 -3.81 -23.16 -27.72
C THR A 451 -4.65 -23.91 -28.74
N ALA A 452 -4.59 -23.49 -30.01
CA ALA A 452 -5.24 -24.20 -31.10
C ALA A 452 -4.23 -25.09 -31.82
N GLN A 453 -4.53 -26.38 -31.92
CA GLN A 453 -3.68 -27.38 -32.55
C GLN A 453 -4.37 -27.99 -33.78
N ARG A 454 -3.59 -28.25 -34.83
CA ARG A 454 -4.03 -28.94 -36.06
C ARG A 454 -2.96 -29.95 -36.47
N ARG A 455 -3.35 -31.20 -36.73
CA ARG A 455 -2.43 -32.29 -37.10
C ARG A 455 -1.24 -32.41 -36.13
N GLY A 456 -1.49 -32.33 -34.83
CA GLY A 456 -0.46 -32.39 -33.78
C GLY A 456 0.35 -31.10 -33.57
N GLY A 457 0.34 -30.16 -34.50
CA GLY A 457 1.07 -28.89 -34.38
C GLY A 457 0.24 -27.74 -33.81
N THR A 458 0.85 -26.92 -32.96
CA THR A 458 0.25 -25.65 -32.49
C THR A 458 0.23 -24.63 -33.63
N VAL A 459 -0.96 -24.09 -33.93
CA VAL A 459 -1.15 -23.08 -34.99
C VAL A 459 -1.49 -21.69 -34.45
N ALA A 460 -1.91 -21.59 -33.20
CA ALA A 460 -2.18 -20.33 -32.54
C ALA A 460 -2.11 -20.49 -31.02
N THR A 461 -1.56 -19.47 -30.35
CA THR A 461 -1.56 -19.33 -28.90
C THR A 461 -2.05 -17.92 -28.55
N VAL A 462 -3.05 -17.82 -27.69
CA VAL A 462 -3.59 -16.53 -27.22
C VAL A 462 -3.66 -16.55 -25.70
N VAL A 463 -3.00 -15.60 -25.05
CA VAL A 463 -3.00 -15.45 -23.59
C VAL A 463 -3.73 -14.18 -23.20
N ARG A 464 -4.72 -14.26 -22.31
CA ARG A 464 -5.40 -13.09 -21.73
C ARG A 464 -5.72 -13.30 -20.26
N VAL A 465 -5.73 -12.21 -19.52
CA VAL A 465 -6.24 -12.17 -18.15
C VAL A 465 -7.73 -11.90 -18.20
N PHE A 466 -8.51 -12.70 -17.48
CA PHE A 466 -9.92 -12.44 -17.25
C PHE A 466 -10.21 -12.48 -15.76
N PRO A 467 -11.04 -11.56 -15.23
CA PRO A 467 -11.59 -11.71 -13.89
C PRO A 467 -12.65 -12.83 -13.87
N ARG A 468 -13.26 -13.08 -12.72
CA ARG A 468 -14.46 -13.92 -12.62
C ARG A 468 -15.53 -13.51 -13.64
N GLY A 469 -16.24 -14.51 -14.17
CA GLY A 469 -17.43 -14.31 -15.03
C GLY A 469 -17.28 -14.96 -16.39
N ARG A 470 -18.13 -14.52 -17.33
CA ARG A 470 -18.18 -15.03 -18.71
C ARG A 470 -17.35 -14.17 -19.63
N TRP A 471 -16.50 -14.81 -20.43
CA TRP A 471 -15.52 -14.16 -21.29
C TRP A 471 -15.39 -14.87 -22.63
N LYS A 472 -14.67 -14.23 -23.56
CA LYS A 472 -14.37 -14.80 -24.87
C LYS A 472 -12.91 -14.59 -25.26
N LEU A 473 -12.32 -15.64 -25.83
CA LEU A 473 -11.02 -15.59 -26.49
C LEU A 473 -11.21 -15.76 -27.98
N ALA A 474 -10.72 -14.78 -28.74
CA ALA A 474 -10.80 -14.81 -30.19
C ALA A 474 -9.48 -15.31 -30.80
N TRP A 475 -9.58 -16.17 -31.80
CA TRP A 475 -8.47 -16.59 -32.64
C TRP A 475 -8.93 -16.67 -34.10
N ARG A 476 -7.99 -16.68 -35.05
CA ARG A 476 -8.29 -16.73 -36.48
C ARG A 476 -7.75 -18.03 -37.08
N PRO A 477 -8.59 -19.04 -37.35
CA PRO A 477 -8.13 -20.31 -37.93
C PRO A 477 -7.53 -20.07 -39.32
N PRO A 478 -6.33 -20.59 -39.63
CA PRO A 478 -5.70 -20.33 -40.93
C PRO A 478 -6.37 -21.11 -42.08
N ARG A 479 -6.96 -22.28 -41.82
CA ARG A 479 -7.54 -23.19 -42.82
C ARG A 479 -8.77 -23.92 -42.25
N ALA A 480 -9.56 -24.54 -43.13
CA ALA A 480 -10.63 -25.44 -42.71
C ALA A 480 -10.08 -26.76 -42.16
N GLY A 481 -10.90 -27.48 -41.39
CA GLY A 481 -10.61 -28.81 -40.86
C GLY A 481 -10.75 -28.92 -39.34
N ARG A 482 -10.26 -30.03 -38.80
CA ARG A 482 -10.37 -30.37 -37.37
C ARG A 482 -9.24 -29.71 -36.55
N TYR A 483 -9.62 -29.07 -35.46
CA TYR A 483 -8.71 -28.44 -34.50
C TYR A 483 -8.99 -28.97 -33.09
N THR A 484 -7.95 -29.10 -32.28
CA THR A 484 -8.07 -29.24 -30.83
C THR A 484 -7.81 -27.88 -30.21
N ILE A 485 -8.80 -27.36 -29.49
CA ILE A 485 -8.67 -26.12 -28.72
C ILE A 485 -8.46 -26.49 -27.26
N ALA A 486 -7.25 -26.27 -26.76
CA ALA A 486 -6.92 -26.40 -25.35
C ALA A 486 -7.04 -25.03 -24.66
N LEU A 487 -7.65 -25.01 -23.49
CA LEU A 487 -7.68 -23.87 -22.58
C LEU A 487 -6.93 -24.25 -21.30
N ASP A 488 -6.01 -23.41 -20.86
CA ASP A 488 -5.32 -23.50 -19.56
C ASP A 488 -5.58 -22.21 -18.79
N ALA A 489 -6.33 -22.31 -17.68
CA ALA A 489 -6.55 -21.22 -16.75
C ALA A 489 -5.58 -21.34 -15.57
N GLN A 490 -4.62 -20.42 -15.50
CA GLN A 490 -3.71 -20.26 -14.36
C GLN A 490 -4.24 -19.19 -13.41
N ASP A 491 -4.56 -19.56 -12.17
CA ASP A 491 -5.00 -18.60 -11.16
C ASP A 491 -3.83 -17.77 -10.58
N LEU A 492 -4.13 -16.75 -9.77
CA LEU A 492 -3.12 -15.87 -9.17
C LEU A 492 -2.18 -16.56 -8.17
N ALA A 493 -2.58 -17.73 -7.64
CA ALA A 493 -1.72 -18.55 -6.78
C ALA A 493 -0.86 -19.55 -7.58
N GLY A 494 -1.02 -19.58 -8.91
CA GLY A 494 -0.23 -20.41 -9.82
C GLY A 494 -0.87 -21.77 -10.13
N HIS A 495 -2.08 -22.05 -9.67
CA HIS A 495 -2.73 -23.33 -9.97
C HIS A 495 -3.31 -23.34 -11.38
N HIS A 496 -3.18 -24.48 -12.06
CA HIS A 496 -3.67 -24.67 -13.42
C HIS A 496 -4.96 -25.51 -13.46
N THR A 497 -5.91 -25.08 -14.27
CA THR A 497 -7.11 -25.82 -14.64
C THR A 497 -7.20 -25.89 -16.16
N ARG A 498 -7.11 -27.10 -16.71
CA ARG A 498 -6.99 -27.34 -18.15
C ARG A 498 -8.20 -28.08 -18.70
N MET A 499 -8.59 -27.75 -19.92
CA MET A 499 -9.57 -28.51 -20.70
C MET A 499 -9.26 -28.44 -22.18
N ALA A 500 -9.77 -29.39 -22.95
CA ALA A 500 -9.67 -29.36 -24.41
C ALA A 500 -10.98 -29.78 -25.07
N ARG A 501 -11.25 -29.19 -26.24
CA ARG A 501 -12.39 -29.53 -27.10
C ARG A 501 -11.94 -29.61 -28.55
N THR A 502 -12.44 -30.61 -29.25
CA THR A 502 -12.27 -30.71 -30.70
C THR A 502 -13.35 -29.90 -31.41
N VAL A 503 -12.96 -29.09 -32.39
CA VAL A 503 -13.85 -28.25 -33.18
C VAL A 503 -13.57 -28.42 -34.66
N THR A 504 -14.61 -28.37 -35.49
CA THR A 504 -14.50 -28.43 -36.94
C THR A 504 -14.69 -27.04 -37.52
N VAL A 505 -13.63 -26.48 -38.12
CA VAL A 505 -13.64 -25.20 -38.82
C VAL A 505 -14.08 -25.43 -40.26
N ARG A 506 -15.08 -24.67 -40.72
CA ARG A 506 -15.57 -24.70 -42.10
C ARG A 506 -14.77 -23.76 -43.01
#